data_AF-A0A024UQH0-F1
#
_entry.id   AF-A0A024UQH0-F1
#
_cell.length_a   1.000
_cell.length_b   1.000
_cell.length_c   1.000
_cell.angle_alpha   90.00
_cell.angle_beta   90.00
_cell.angle_gamma   90.00
#
_symmetry.space_group_name_H-M   'P 1'
#
loop_
_entity.id
_entity.type
_entity.pdbx_description
1 polymer ?
#
loop_
_entity_poly.entity_id
_entity_poly.type
_entity_poly.pdbx_seq_one_letter_code
_entity_poly.pdbx_strand_id
1 'polypeptide(L)'
;MGNGMNKEKFAMSFGGPEAPEADMATFDAVVRELYINATRLVEENKQTLAKIEDYKGCQEHVRKSMSSPTNESYRRDSLSHLIPNVEVIQEFYQAAHKQGVVFHQLVSMLSGNVAPSHPALFKRLADVLVFCLTFDTLKAMNPGIQNDLSHYRRYIAASKDNQSEQVPETMANNLSFFVADHMPMLKAIISTLHDDNNPHTRQSVAQLANLTCTYVNSHR
;
A
#
# COMPACT_ATOMS: atom_id res chain seq x y z
N MET A 1 -31.84 7.45 -2.23
CA MET A 1 -31.58 6.09 -1.73
C MET A 1 -30.30 5.60 -2.40
N GLY A 2 -29.14 5.88 -1.81
CA GLY A 2 -27.85 5.66 -2.45
C GLY A 2 -26.96 4.78 -1.58
N ASN A 3 -26.73 3.55 -2.04
CA ASN A 3 -25.62 2.65 -1.74
C ASN A 3 -24.93 2.79 -0.37
N GLY A 4 -25.65 2.41 0.67
CA GLY A 4 -25.07 1.92 1.93
C GLY A 4 -24.59 0.47 1.80
N MET A 5 -23.88 0.11 0.72
CA MET A 5 -23.29 -1.21 0.59
C MET A 5 -22.08 -1.31 1.53
N ASN A 6 -22.36 -1.80 2.74
CA ASN A 6 -21.43 -2.51 3.64
C ASN A 6 -20.07 -1.83 3.90
N LYS A 7 -20.06 -0.69 4.59
CA LYS A 7 -18.86 -0.26 5.34
C LYS A 7 -18.51 -1.24 6.47
N GLU A 8 -19.46 -2.07 6.92
CA GLU A 8 -19.27 -3.02 8.02
C GLU A 8 -18.59 -4.34 7.63
N LYS A 9 -18.42 -4.66 6.33
CA LYS A 9 -17.82 -5.95 5.91
C LYS A 9 -16.32 -5.94 5.67
N PHE A 10 -15.66 -4.78 5.62
CA PHE A 10 -14.20 -4.71 5.47
C PHE A 10 -13.43 -4.83 6.80
N ALA A 11 -14.14 -4.83 7.93
CA ALA A 11 -13.58 -5.10 9.24
C ALA A 11 -13.26 -6.60 9.44
N MET A 12 -12.42 -7.19 8.58
CA MET A 12 -11.51 -8.22 9.09
C MET A 12 -10.60 -7.49 10.08
N SER A 13 -10.52 -7.94 11.34
CA SER A 13 -9.74 -7.24 12.36
C SER A 13 -8.26 -7.16 11.94
N PHE A 14 -7.88 -6.06 11.32
CA PHE A 14 -6.55 -5.82 10.84
C PHE A 14 -5.63 -5.57 12.04
N GLY A 15 -4.56 -6.34 12.17
CA GLY A 15 -3.67 -6.26 13.33
C GLY A 15 -4.28 -6.82 14.62
N GLY A 16 -4.85 -8.04 14.57
CA GLY A 16 -5.22 -8.83 15.75
C GLY A 16 -4.09 -8.96 16.80
N PRO A 17 -4.39 -9.54 17.98
CA PRO A 17 -3.54 -9.44 19.16
C PRO A 17 -2.08 -9.81 18.88
N GLU A 18 -1.16 -9.04 19.46
CA GLU A 18 0.27 -9.33 19.42
C GLU A 18 0.56 -10.69 20.06
N ALA A 19 1.65 -11.34 19.62
CA ALA A 19 2.14 -12.54 20.29
C ALA A 19 2.45 -12.23 21.76
N PRO A 20 2.08 -13.12 22.71
CA PRO A 20 2.40 -12.95 24.12
C PRO A 20 3.90 -12.69 24.34
N GLU A 21 4.27 -11.80 25.26
CA GLU A 21 5.69 -11.49 25.57
C GLU A 21 6.53 -12.75 25.90
N ALA A 22 5.89 -13.77 26.48
CA ALA A 22 6.51 -15.06 26.78
C ALA A 22 6.96 -15.83 25.52
N ASP A 23 6.22 -15.73 24.41
CA ASP A 23 6.58 -16.36 23.15
C ASP A 23 7.74 -15.60 22.48
N MET A 24 7.76 -14.27 22.63
CA MET A 24 8.82 -13.40 22.09
C MET A 24 10.18 -13.60 22.77
N ALA A 25 10.18 -14.01 24.05
CA ALA A 25 11.39 -14.26 24.85
C ALA A 25 12.24 -15.43 24.31
N THR A 26 11.60 -16.39 23.63
CA THR A 26 12.26 -17.60 23.09
C THR A 26 12.83 -17.42 21.68
N PHE A 27 12.54 -16.30 21.02
CA PHE A 27 13.04 -16.00 19.68
C PHE A 27 14.52 -15.59 19.71
N ASP A 28 15.26 -16.06 18.70
CA ASP A 28 16.57 -15.48 18.37
C ASP A 28 16.43 -13.98 18.06
N ALA A 29 17.50 -13.22 18.30
CA ALA A 29 17.49 -11.76 18.23
C ALA A 29 17.00 -11.26 16.86
N VAL A 30 17.41 -11.93 15.77
CA VAL A 30 17.04 -11.57 14.40
C VAL A 30 15.53 -11.76 14.15
N VAL A 31 14.96 -12.86 14.64
CA VAL A 31 13.52 -13.17 14.53
C VAL A 31 12.70 -12.15 15.31
N ARG A 32 13.15 -11.78 16.51
CA ARG A 32 12.49 -10.77 17.35
C ARG A 32 12.48 -9.40 16.67
N GLU A 33 13.62 -8.96 16.13
CA GLU A 33 13.72 -7.66 15.44
C GLU A 33 12.79 -7.60 14.22
N LEU A 34 12.78 -8.66 13.40
CA LEU A 34 11.88 -8.74 12.25
C LEU A 34 10.40 -8.68 12.67
N TYR A 35 10.02 -9.39 13.73
CA TYR A 35 8.65 -9.33 14.24
C TYR A 35 8.27 -7.91 14.71
N ILE A 36 9.16 -7.22 15.44
CA ILE A 36 8.92 -5.84 15.88
C ILE A 36 8.75 -4.91 14.68
N ASN A 37 9.63 -5.03 13.68
CA ASN A 37 9.55 -4.24 12.46
C ASN A 37 8.25 -4.48 11.69
N ALA A 38 7.85 -5.75 11.56
CA ALA A 38 6.58 -6.10 10.92
C ALA A 38 5.36 -5.62 11.71
N THR A 39 5.42 -5.64 13.04
CA THR A 39 4.34 -5.14 13.91
C THR A 39 4.18 -3.63 13.77
N ARG A 40 5.29 -2.87 13.78
CA ARG A 40 5.27 -1.44 13.49
C ARG A 40 4.67 -1.13 12.12
N LEU A 41 5.05 -1.91 11.09
CA LEU A 41 4.49 -1.75 9.75
C LEU A 41 2.97 -1.96 9.74
N VAL A 42 2.46 -2.96 10.47
CA VAL A 42 1.03 -3.19 10.61
C VAL A 42 0.32 -1.99 11.28
N GLU A 43 0.93 -1.34 12.27
CA GLU A 43 0.34 -0.13 12.85
C GLU A 43 0.35 1.07 11.88
N GLU A 44 1.44 1.25 11.11
CA GLU A 44 1.51 2.26 10.03
C GLU A 44 0.46 2.01 8.93
N ASN A 45 0.20 0.74 8.63
CA ASN A 45 -0.79 0.31 7.63
C ASN A 45 -2.21 0.73 8.02
N LYS A 46 -2.57 0.73 9.31
CA LYS A 46 -3.89 1.21 9.78
C LYS A 46 -4.12 2.68 9.40
N GLN A 47 -3.11 3.52 9.60
CA GLN A 47 -3.19 4.93 9.24
C GLN A 47 -3.26 5.12 7.72
N THR A 48 -2.50 4.32 6.98
CA THR A 48 -2.51 4.35 5.50
C THR A 48 -3.88 3.94 4.95
N LEU A 49 -4.51 2.90 5.52
CA LEU A 49 -5.86 2.47 5.15
C LEU A 49 -6.89 3.57 5.44
N ALA A 50 -6.84 4.20 6.62
CA ALA A 50 -7.72 5.32 6.94
C ALA A 50 -7.57 6.48 5.93
N LYS A 51 -6.34 6.82 5.54
CA LYS A 51 -6.07 7.87 4.54
C LYS A 51 -6.67 7.56 3.17
N ILE A 52 -6.60 6.32 2.69
CA ILE A 52 -7.19 5.96 1.38
C ILE A 52 -8.72 5.84 1.44
N GLU A 53 -9.28 5.38 2.56
CA GLU A 53 -10.73 5.37 2.80
C GLU A 53 -11.34 6.78 2.81
N ASP A 54 -10.64 7.72 3.44
CA ASP A 54 -11.05 9.13 3.51
C ASP A 54 -10.57 9.99 2.34
N TYR A 55 -9.91 9.40 1.33
CA TYR A 55 -9.35 10.14 0.21
C TYR A 55 -10.45 10.83 -0.61
N LYS A 56 -10.42 12.16 -0.65
CA LYS A 56 -11.34 12.98 -1.43
C LYS A 56 -10.61 13.64 -2.60
N GLY A 57 -10.97 13.21 -3.82
CA GLY A 57 -10.47 13.84 -5.04
C GLY A 57 -10.96 15.28 -5.19
N CYS A 58 -10.19 16.11 -5.89
CA CYS A 58 -10.48 17.54 -6.07
C CYS A 58 -11.09 17.88 -7.44
N GLN A 59 -11.84 16.94 -8.03
CA GLN A 59 -12.36 17.00 -9.40
C GLN A 59 -13.23 18.24 -9.69
N GLU A 60 -13.97 18.75 -8.71
CA GLU A 60 -14.76 19.99 -8.85
C GLU A 60 -13.86 21.21 -9.14
N HIS A 61 -12.76 21.38 -8.39
CA HIS A 61 -11.81 22.48 -8.58
C HIS A 61 -11.10 22.35 -9.93
N VAL A 62 -10.71 21.12 -10.28
CA VAL A 62 -10.10 20.80 -11.58
C VAL A 62 -11.06 21.13 -12.72
N ARG A 63 -12.32 20.70 -12.65
CA ARG A 63 -13.34 20.97 -13.67
C ARG A 63 -13.58 22.47 -13.83
N LYS A 64 -13.62 23.21 -12.72
CA LYS A 64 -13.75 24.67 -12.73
C LYS A 64 -12.56 25.34 -13.43
N SER A 65 -11.33 24.90 -13.13
CA SER A 65 -10.13 25.38 -13.83
C SER A 65 -10.14 25.03 -15.31
N MET A 66 -10.56 23.83 -15.70
CA MET A 66 -10.64 23.40 -17.10
C MET A 66 -11.70 24.17 -17.90
N SER A 67 -12.79 24.58 -17.25
CA SER A 67 -13.86 25.37 -17.89
C SER A 67 -13.45 26.82 -18.20
N SER A 68 -12.37 27.32 -17.60
CA SER A 68 -11.84 28.66 -17.85
C SER A 68 -10.30 28.66 -17.80
N PRO A 69 -9.63 28.12 -18.85
CA PRO A 69 -8.18 27.90 -18.84
C PRO A 69 -7.33 29.16 -18.68
N THR A 70 -7.85 30.33 -19.09
CA THR A 70 -7.18 31.63 -18.98
C THR A 70 -7.33 32.27 -17.59
N ASN A 71 -8.15 31.68 -16.70
CA ASN A 71 -8.37 32.20 -15.36
C ASN A 71 -7.30 31.67 -14.39
N GLU A 72 -6.29 32.49 -14.12
CA GLU A 72 -5.21 32.17 -13.20
C GLU A 72 -5.68 31.90 -11.75
N SER A 73 -6.76 32.54 -11.31
CA SER A 73 -7.32 32.27 -9.97
C SER A 73 -7.86 30.85 -9.86
N TYR A 74 -8.55 30.36 -10.89
CA TYR A 74 -9.08 28.99 -10.87
C TYR A 74 -7.98 27.95 -11.03
N ARG A 75 -6.93 28.25 -11.81
CA ARG A 75 -5.73 27.42 -11.89
C ARG A 75 -5.04 27.29 -10.54
N ARG A 76 -4.80 28.41 -9.85
CA ARG A 76 -4.15 28.42 -8.54
C ARG A 76 -4.97 27.69 -7.47
N ASP A 77 -6.29 27.90 -7.46
CA ASP A 77 -7.21 27.19 -6.56
C ASP A 77 -7.21 25.68 -6.82
N SER A 78 -7.26 25.25 -8.08
CA SER A 78 -7.14 23.83 -8.40
C SER A 78 -5.81 23.24 -7.96
N LEU A 79 -4.70 23.98 -8.13
CA LEU A 79 -3.38 23.50 -7.71
C LEU A 79 -3.28 23.36 -6.19
N SER A 80 -3.79 24.33 -5.42
CA SER A 80 -3.71 24.29 -3.96
C SER A 80 -4.45 23.09 -3.35
N HIS A 81 -5.44 22.54 -4.06
CA HIS A 81 -6.13 21.30 -3.67
C HIS A 81 -5.42 20.04 -4.21
N LEU A 82 -4.78 20.12 -5.38
CA LEU A 82 -4.05 18.99 -5.96
C LEU A 82 -2.78 18.64 -5.17
N ILE A 83 -2.03 19.64 -4.70
CA ILE A 83 -0.77 19.44 -3.96
C ILE A 83 -0.92 18.45 -2.78
N PRO A 84 -1.80 18.69 -1.79
CA PRO A 84 -1.93 17.78 -0.65
C PRO A 84 -2.39 16.37 -1.08
N ASN A 85 -3.22 16.28 -2.13
CA ASN A 85 -3.64 15.00 -2.68
C ASN A 85 -2.47 14.22 -3.32
N VAL A 86 -1.53 14.90 -3.96
CA VAL A 86 -0.32 14.29 -4.52
C VAL A 86 0.67 13.89 -3.43
N GLU A 87 0.79 14.66 -2.36
CA GLU A 87 1.60 14.29 -1.18
C GLU A 87 1.09 12.98 -0.56
N VAL A 88 -0.23 12.84 -0.40
CA VAL A 88 -0.84 11.58 0.08
C VAL A 88 -0.58 10.42 -0.89
N ILE A 89 -0.64 10.65 -2.20
CA ILE A 89 -0.29 9.62 -3.21
C ILE A 89 1.17 9.20 -3.08
N GLN A 90 2.07 10.14 -2.79
CA GLN A 90 3.48 9.86 -2.54
C GLN A 90 3.68 9.02 -1.27
N GLU A 91 2.93 9.28 -0.21
CA GLU A 91 2.95 8.44 1.00
C GLU A 91 2.48 7.00 0.68
N PHE A 92 1.44 6.84 -0.13
CA PHE A 92 0.99 5.50 -0.57
C PHE A 92 2.07 4.75 -1.35
N TYR A 93 2.76 5.45 -2.25
CA TYR A 93 3.88 4.90 -2.99
C TYR A 93 5.01 4.42 -2.05
N GLN A 94 5.36 5.23 -1.05
CA GLN A 94 6.36 4.87 -0.04
C GLN A 94 5.91 3.68 0.82
N ALA A 95 4.63 3.62 1.19
CA ALA A 95 4.07 2.51 1.93
C ALA A 95 4.20 1.18 1.16
N ALA A 96 4.02 1.20 -0.17
CA ALA A 96 4.22 0.03 -1.02
C ALA A 96 5.67 -0.50 -0.99
N HIS A 97 6.65 0.40 -0.94
CA HIS A 97 8.06 0.02 -0.86
C HIS A 97 8.37 -0.66 0.48
N LYS A 98 7.85 -0.10 1.58
CA LYS A 98 7.96 -0.70 2.91
C LYS A 98 7.32 -2.10 2.96
N GLN A 99 6.15 -2.29 2.34
CA GLN A 99 5.53 -3.62 2.25
C GLN A 99 6.45 -4.60 1.54
N GLY A 100 7.02 -4.23 0.38
CA GLY A 100 7.92 -5.09 -0.37
C GLY A 100 9.11 -5.58 0.46
N VAL A 101 9.78 -4.66 1.15
CA VAL A 101 10.96 -4.99 1.98
C VAL A 101 10.59 -5.95 3.12
N VAL A 102 9.56 -5.62 3.92
CA VAL A 102 9.19 -6.44 5.08
C VAL A 102 8.60 -7.79 4.66
N PHE A 103 7.81 -7.80 3.58
CA PHE A 103 7.27 -9.04 3.03
C PHE A 103 8.39 -10.00 2.61
N HIS A 104 9.37 -9.51 1.85
CA HIS A 104 10.53 -10.30 1.44
C HIS A 104 11.27 -10.88 2.64
N GLN A 105 11.58 -10.05 3.65
CA GLN A 105 12.26 -10.49 4.87
C GLN A 105 11.48 -11.57 5.63
N LEU A 106 10.15 -11.42 5.75
CA LEU A 106 9.28 -12.41 6.38
C LEU A 106 9.31 -13.74 5.62
N VAL A 107 9.17 -13.71 4.30
CA VAL A 107 9.22 -14.92 3.48
C VAL A 107 10.59 -15.60 3.55
N SER A 108 11.68 -14.83 3.46
CA SER A 108 13.03 -15.39 3.57
C SER A 108 13.26 -16.03 4.93
N MET A 109 12.83 -15.41 6.03
CA MET A 109 12.96 -15.98 7.38
C MET A 109 12.15 -17.27 7.53
N LEU A 110 10.92 -17.27 7.02
CA LEU A 110 10.03 -18.42 7.04
C LEU A 110 10.45 -19.54 6.07
N SER A 111 11.39 -19.26 5.15
CA SER A 111 11.87 -20.23 4.16
C SER A 111 12.92 -21.22 4.63
N GLY A 112 13.60 -20.92 5.75
CA GLY A 112 14.34 -21.95 6.48
C GLY A 112 13.38 -22.92 7.17
N ASN A 113 13.85 -24.07 7.67
CA ASN A 113 13.09 -25.05 8.49
C ASN A 113 12.49 -24.49 9.81
N VAL A 114 12.31 -23.17 9.88
CA VAL A 114 11.88 -22.33 10.98
C VAL A 114 10.35 -22.09 10.92
N ALA A 115 9.69 -22.38 9.78
CA ALA A 115 8.25 -22.20 9.60
C ALA A 115 7.37 -22.78 10.73
N PRO A 116 7.53 -24.04 11.18
CA PRO A 116 6.68 -24.59 12.24
C PRO A 116 6.86 -23.90 13.61
N SER A 117 7.97 -23.18 13.80
CA SER A 117 8.39 -22.66 15.10
C SER A 117 7.93 -21.21 15.37
N HIS A 118 7.40 -20.49 14.38
CA HIS A 118 7.06 -19.06 14.54
C HIS A 118 5.69 -18.67 13.95
N PRO A 119 4.57 -19.11 14.54
CA PRO A 119 3.21 -18.72 14.11
C PRO A 119 2.99 -17.20 14.12
N ALA A 120 3.70 -16.48 15.00
CA ALA A 120 3.64 -15.02 15.08
C ALA A 120 4.14 -14.33 13.80
N LEU A 121 5.20 -14.84 13.15
CA LEU A 121 5.69 -14.30 11.89
C LEU A 121 4.74 -14.59 10.73
N PHE A 122 4.11 -15.76 10.70
CA PHE A 122 3.07 -16.07 9.72
C PHE A 122 1.87 -15.13 9.84
N LYS A 123 1.47 -14.79 11.07
CA LYS A 123 0.41 -13.81 11.29
C LYS A 123 0.77 -12.45 10.69
N ARG A 124 2.00 -11.97 10.92
CA ARG A 124 2.46 -10.68 10.36
C ARG A 124 2.56 -10.72 8.84
N LEU A 125 2.99 -11.84 8.25
CA LEU A 125 2.97 -12.04 6.80
C LEU A 125 1.56 -11.94 6.22
N ALA A 126 0.59 -12.58 6.89
CA ALA A 126 -0.82 -12.48 6.51
C ALA A 126 -1.35 -11.04 6.65
N ASP A 127 -0.97 -10.31 7.71
CA ASP A 127 -1.35 -8.90 7.86
C ASP A 127 -0.84 -8.04 6.71
N VAL A 128 0.40 -8.24 6.24
CA VAL A 128 0.92 -7.53 5.05
C VAL A 128 0.07 -7.84 3.81
N LEU A 129 -0.27 -9.11 3.56
CA LEU A 129 -1.10 -9.50 2.42
C LEU A 129 -2.52 -8.90 2.49
N VAL A 130 -3.14 -8.94 3.66
CA VAL A 130 -4.46 -8.35 3.89
C VAL A 130 -4.42 -6.84 3.64
N PHE A 131 -3.37 -6.15 4.09
CA PHE A 131 -3.18 -4.73 3.80
C PHE A 131 -3.10 -4.47 2.29
N CYS A 132 -2.23 -5.19 1.57
CA CYS A 132 -2.04 -5.01 0.15
C CYS A 132 -3.37 -5.17 -0.61
N LEU A 133 -4.10 -6.25 -0.35
CA LEU A 133 -5.41 -6.52 -0.97
C LEU A 133 -6.46 -5.47 -0.62
N THR A 134 -6.50 -5.04 0.63
CA THR A 134 -7.47 -4.04 1.11
C THR A 134 -7.20 -2.68 0.47
N PHE A 135 -5.94 -2.23 0.49
CA PHE A 135 -5.53 -1.00 -0.14
C PHE A 135 -5.82 -1.01 -1.65
N ASP A 136 -5.44 -2.07 -2.35
CA ASP A 136 -5.63 -2.18 -3.80
C ASP A 136 -7.14 -2.18 -4.16
N THR A 137 -7.98 -2.80 -3.33
CA THR A 137 -9.45 -2.76 -3.49
C THR A 137 -10.00 -1.34 -3.31
N LEU A 138 -9.60 -0.65 -2.24
CA LEU A 138 -10.01 0.74 -1.97
C LEU A 138 -9.55 1.69 -3.08
N LYS A 139 -8.31 1.52 -3.57
CA LYS A 139 -7.74 2.26 -4.68
C LYS A 139 -8.52 2.05 -5.97
N ALA A 140 -8.90 0.80 -6.28
CA ALA A 140 -9.69 0.47 -7.46
C ALA A 140 -11.09 1.12 -7.43
N MET A 141 -11.66 1.34 -6.25
CA MET A 141 -12.95 2.01 -6.07
C MET A 141 -12.86 3.55 -6.14
N ASN A 142 -11.66 4.14 -6.15
CA ASN A 142 -11.47 5.58 -6.11
C ASN A 142 -10.65 6.09 -7.33
N PRO A 143 -11.30 6.35 -8.48
CA PRO A 143 -10.62 6.86 -9.67
C PRO A 143 -10.05 8.28 -9.48
N GLY A 144 -10.48 9.00 -8.44
CA GLY A 144 -9.99 10.34 -8.11
C GLY A 144 -8.48 10.39 -7.90
N ILE A 145 -7.90 9.31 -7.33
CA ILE A 145 -6.45 9.19 -7.08
C ILE A 145 -5.65 9.34 -8.39
N GLN A 146 -6.03 8.60 -9.43
CA GLN A 146 -5.33 8.64 -10.72
C GLN A 146 -5.58 9.96 -11.46
N ASN A 147 -6.81 10.47 -11.38
CA ASN A 147 -7.18 11.71 -12.05
C ASN A 147 -6.41 12.90 -11.46
N ASP A 148 -6.39 13.04 -10.13
CA ASP A 148 -5.72 14.14 -9.44
C ASP A 148 -4.23 14.18 -9.82
N LEU A 149 -3.52 13.04 -9.76
CA LEU A 149 -2.12 13.00 -10.20
C LEU A 149 -1.96 13.37 -11.69
N SER A 150 -2.86 12.91 -12.55
CA SER A 150 -2.84 13.24 -13.98
C SER A 150 -3.00 14.74 -14.24
N HIS A 151 -3.86 15.41 -13.47
CA HIS A 151 -4.07 16.86 -13.55
C HIS A 151 -2.88 17.64 -13.01
N TYR A 152 -2.31 17.21 -11.88
CA TYR A 152 -1.08 17.78 -11.34
C TYR A 152 0.08 17.70 -12.35
N ARG A 153 0.25 16.55 -13.02
CA ARG A 153 1.28 16.38 -14.06
C ARG A 153 1.13 17.31 -15.25
N ARG A 154 -0.10 17.55 -15.71
CA ARG A 154 -0.37 18.52 -16.78
C ARG A 154 -0.03 19.94 -16.34
N TYR A 155 -0.24 20.26 -15.07
CA TYR A 155 0.10 21.56 -14.50
C TYR A 155 1.62 21.79 -14.52
N ILE A 156 2.40 20.88 -13.93
CA ILE A 156 3.86 21.03 -13.85
C ILE A 156 4.51 21.07 -15.25
N ALA A 157 4.02 20.29 -16.21
CA ALA A 157 4.55 20.27 -17.57
C ALA A 157 4.28 21.59 -18.33
N ALA A 158 3.18 22.29 -18.01
CA ALA A 158 2.84 23.56 -18.64
C ALA A 158 3.58 24.75 -17.99
N SER A 159 3.99 24.63 -16.73
CA SER A 159 4.65 25.70 -15.97
C SER A 159 6.18 25.62 -16.09
N LYS A 160 6.71 26.10 -17.23
CA LYS A 160 8.17 26.10 -17.52
C LYS A 160 9.04 26.88 -16.50
N ASP A 161 8.47 27.85 -15.80
CA ASP A 161 9.17 28.73 -14.84
C ASP A 161 8.96 28.36 -13.37
N ASN A 162 8.01 27.46 -13.05
CA ASN A 162 7.78 27.04 -11.68
C ASN A 162 8.25 25.60 -11.53
N GLN A 163 9.51 25.45 -11.12
CA GLN A 163 9.90 24.32 -10.29
C GLN A 163 8.99 24.36 -9.06
N SER A 164 7.83 23.70 -9.12
CA SER A 164 7.10 23.39 -7.90
C SER A 164 8.05 22.52 -7.08
N GLU A 165 8.73 23.11 -6.10
CA GLU A 165 9.74 22.50 -5.23
C GLU A 165 9.23 21.25 -4.49
N GLN A 166 7.93 20.92 -4.60
CA GLN A 166 7.26 19.92 -3.79
C GLN A 166 7.36 18.49 -4.34
N VAL A 167 7.29 18.27 -5.67
CA VAL A 167 7.44 16.92 -6.25
C VAL A 167 8.26 16.99 -7.55
N PRO A 168 9.48 16.41 -7.58
CA PRO A 168 10.29 16.34 -8.80
C PRO A 168 9.58 15.58 -9.92
N GLU A 169 9.83 15.96 -11.18
CA GLU A 169 9.24 15.32 -12.36
C GLU A 169 9.50 13.80 -12.39
N THR A 170 10.68 13.37 -11.98
CA THR A 170 11.06 11.95 -11.86
C THR A 170 10.16 11.20 -10.88
N MET A 171 9.85 11.80 -9.72
CA MET A 171 8.93 11.22 -8.74
C MET A 171 7.51 11.16 -9.31
N ALA A 172 7.03 12.22 -9.94
CA ALA A 172 5.70 12.25 -10.56
C ALA A 172 5.50 11.15 -11.63
N ASN A 173 6.57 10.81 -12.36
CA ASN A 173 6.55 9.69 -13.31
C ASN A 173 6.42 8.34 -12.59
N ASN A 174 7.17 8.11 -11.51
CA ASN A 174 7.05 6.88 -10.71
C ASN A 174 5.65 6.74 -10.09
N LEU A 175 5.10 7.83 -9.55
CA LEU A 175 3.74 7.87 -9.02
C LEU A 175 2.72 7.54 -10.12
N SER A 176 2.95 7.96 -11.36
CA SER A 176 2.05 7.66 -12.49
C SER A 176 1.96 6.16 -12.77
N PHE A 177 3.11 5.47 -12.78
CA PHE A 177 3.11 4.01 -12.94
C PHE A 177 2.42 3.31 -11.77
N PHE A 178 2.64 3.80 -10.55
CA PHE A 178 2.00 3.27 -9.35
C PHE A 178 0.47 3.40 -9.40
N VAL A 179 -0.07 4.60 -9.65
CA VAL A 179 -1.53 4.80 -9.66
C VAL A 179 -2.20 4.22 -10.91
N ALA A 180 -1.47 3.99 -12.01
CA ALA A 180 -2.01 3.34 -13.20
C ALA A 180 -2.17 1.82 -13.03
N ASP A 181 -1.42 1.21 -12.11
CA ASP A 181 -1.54 -0.22 -11.83
C ASP A 181 -2.85 -0.54 -11.09
N HIS A 182 -3.48 -1.68 -11.40
CA HIS A 182 -4.72 -2.08 -10.72
C HIS A 182 -4.43 -2.59 -9.30
N MET A 183 -3.26 -3.20 -9.07
CA MET A 183 -2.88 -3.76 -7.77
C MET A 183 -1.46 -3.35 -7.39
N PRO A 184 -1.23 -2.05 -7.16
CA PRO A 184 0.12 -1.54 -6.94
C PRO A 184 0.80 -2.09 -5.69
N MET A 185 0.07 -2.34 -4.59
CA MET A 185 0.65 -2.89 -3.36
C MET A 185 1.06 -4.35 -3.55
N LEU A 186 0.21 -5.16 -4.19
CA LEU A 186 0.57 -6.55 -4.52
C LEU A 186 1.73 -6.62 -5.51
N LYS A 187 1.75 -5.74 -6.51
CA LYS A 187 2.88 -5.68 -7.45
C LYS A 187 4.19 -5.37 -6.74
N ALA A 188 4.19 -4.45 -5.78
CA ALA A 188 5.39 -4.10 -5.02
C ALA A 188 5.98 -5.32 -4.28
N ILE A 189 5.15 -6.12 -3.59
CA ILE A 189 5.63 -7.33 -2.90
C ILE A 189 6.06 -8.43 -3.88
N ILE A 190 5.35 -8.60 -5.00
CA ILE A 190 5.69 -9.60 -6.03
C ILE A 190 7.03 -9.26 -6.69
N SER A 191 7.27 -7.99 -7.00
CA SER A 191 8.54 -7.53 -7.58
C SER A 191 9.72 -7.88 -6.69
N THR A 192 9.61 -7.69 -5.37
CA THR A 192 10.70 -8.07 -4.45
C THR A 192 10.99 -9.57 -4.42
N LEU A 193 10.00 -10.43 -4.67
CA LEU A 193 10.21 -11.88 -4.81
C LEU A 193 10.80 -12.27 -6.17
N HIS A 194 10.51 -11.52 -7.23
CA HIS A 194 11.06 -11.77 -8.56
C HIS A 194 12.55 -11.41 -8.64
N ASP A 195 12.91 -10.29 -8.00
CA ASP A 195 14.30 -9.84 -7.89
C ASP A 195 15.14 -10.76 -6.98
N ASP A 196 14.47 -11.52 -6.11
CA ASP A 196 15.10 -12.58 -5.34
C ASP A 196 15.38 -13.83 -6.20
N ASN A 197 16.67 -14.11 -6.38
CA ASN A 197 17.16 -15.30 -7.06
C ASN A 197 17.22 -16.53 -6.13
N ASN A 198 16.81 -16.41 -4.87
CA ASN A 198 16.78 -17.54 -3.94
C ASN A 198 15.59 -18.49 -4.25
N PRO A 199 15.84 -19.73 -4.71
CA PRO A 199 14.78 -20.68 -5.01
C PRO A 199 13.97 -21.09 -3.78
N HIS A 200 14.55 -20.99 -2.58
CA HIS A 200 13.87 -21.34 -1.33
C HIS A 200 12.74 -20.36 -0.99
N THR A 201 12.93 -19.05 -1.24
CA THR A 201 11.90 -18.03 -1.04
C THR A 201 10.63 -18.36 -1.84
N ARG A 202 10.78 -18.75 -3.10
CA ARG A 202 9.65 -19.11 -3.98
C ARG A 202 8.94 -20.39 -3.51
N GLN A 203 9.71 -21.38 -3.09
CA GLN A 203 9.16 -22.63 -2.55
C GLN A 203 8.35 -22.39 -1.27
N SER A 204 8.77 -21.47 -0.41
CA SER A 204 8.08 -21.16 0.84
C SER A 204 6.77 -20.41 0.64
N VAL A 205 6.71 -19.51 -0.34
CA VAL A 205 5.43 -18.90 -0.76
C VAL A 205 4.47 -19.97 -1.29
N ALA A 206 4.96 -20.93 -2.07
CA ALA A 206 4.14 -22.04 -2.56
C ALA A 206 3.63 -22.94 -1.43
N GLN A 207 4.48 -23.26 -0.44
CA GLN A 207 4.07 -24.01 0.75
C GLN A 207 3.00 -23.27 1.55
N LEU A 208 3.17 -21.98 1.75
CA LEU A 208 2.19 -21.10 2.39
C LEU A 208 0.84 -21.13 1.69
N ALA A 209 0.84 -20.97 0.36
CA ALA A 209 -0.38 -21.04 -0.44
C ALA A 209 -1.06 -22.42 -0.33
N ASN A 210 -0.27 -23.50 -0.31
CA ASN A 210 -0.82 -24.85 -0.16
C ASN A 210 -1.45 -25.07 1.23
N LEU A 211 -0.84 -24.54 2.29
CA LEU A 211 -1.37 -24.62 3.65
C LEU A 211 -2.71 -23.88 3.76
N THR A 212 -2.81 -22.67 3.21
CA THR A 212 -4.06 -21.88 3.23
C THR A 212 -5.15 -22.55 2.39
N CYS A 213 -4.83 -23.05 1.20
CA CYS A 213 -5.77 -23.81 0.37
C CYS A 213 -6.29 -25.08 1.08
N THR A 214 -5.40 -25.82 1.74
CA THR A 214 -5.77 -27.01 2.51
C THR A 214 -6.70 -26.65 3.66
N TYR A 215 -6.39 -25.58 4.40
CA TYR A 215 -7.23 -25.09 5.48
C TYR A 215 -8.64 -24.71 5.01
N VAL A 216 -8.76 -23.94 3.92
CA VAL A 216 -10.05 -23.56 3.34
C VAL A 216 -10.86 -24.76 2.87
N ASN A 217 -10.21 -25.74 2.23
CA ASN A 217 -10.90 -26.93 1.72
C ASN A 217 -11.34 -27.90 2.82
N SER A 218 -10.64 -27.93 3.95
CA SER A 218 -10.97 -28.78 5.11
C SER A 218 -12.05 -28.19 6.02
N HIS A 219 -12.30 -26.88 5.93
CA HIS A 219 -13.27 -26.15 6.73
C HIS A 219 -14.42 -25.57 5.88
N ARG A 220 -14.62 -26.12 4.67
CA ARG A 220 -15.82 -25.95 3.85
C ARG A 220 -16.79 -27.09 4.11
#